data_AF-A0A7C4TQG0-F1
#
_entry.id   AF-A0A7C4TQG0-F1
#
_cell.length_a   1.000
_cell.length_b   1.000
_cell.length_c   1.000
_cell.angle_alpha   90.00
_cell.angle_beta   90.00
_cell.angle_gamma   90.00
#
_symmetry.space_group_name_H-M   'P 1'
#
loop_
_entity.id
_entity.type
_entity.pdbx_description
1 polymer ?
#
loop_
_entity_poly.entity_id
_entity_poly.type
_entity_poly.pdbx_seq_one_letter_code
_entity_poly.pdbx_strand_id
1 'polypeptide(L)'
;MSSPKAAPAREPRKRAGGKPAALPPPAPPLAERAAELVKEMEAALAAGRADALPPESVQSMMSAACRAYAAHDEAGIRYPALPERGPATATDVMVTASGLLKAAGLQVFELGMWATYTGR
;
A
#
# COMPACT_ATOMS: atom_id res chain seq x y z
N MET A 1 -29.05 36.72 -27.09
CA MET A 1 -28.27 36.16 -25.97
C MET A 1 -27.76 34.80 -26.42
N SER A 2 -26.45 34.70 -26.72
CA SER A 2 -25.84 33.48 -27.27
C SER A 2 -25.48 32.52 -26.14
N SER A 3 -25.97 31.29 -26.19
CA SER A 3 -25.61 30.20 -25.29
C SER A 3 -24.18 29.70 -25.58
N PRO A 4 -23.38 29.36 -24.57
CA PRO A 4 -22.06 28.76 -24.78
C PRO A 4 -22.19 27.27 -25.13
N LYS A 5 -21.40 26.86 -26.12
CA LYS A 5 -21.31 25.50 -26.67
C LYS A 5 -20.52 24.60 -25.70
N ALA A 6 -21.13 23.50 -25.25
CA ALA A 6 -20.48 22.52 -24.37
C ALA A 6 -19.29 21.84 -25.07
N ALA A 7 -18.16 21.72 -24.36
CA ALA A 7 -16.98 21.01 -24.82
C ALA A 7 -17.17 19.49 -24.68
N PRO A 8 -16.64 18.66 -25.61
CA PRO A 8 -16.82 17.21 -25.56
C PRO A 8 -15.97 16.59 -24.44
N ALA A 9 -16.58 15.67 -23.68
CA ALA A 9 -15.94 14.87 -22.65
C ALA A 9 -14.83 14.01 -23.26
N ARG A 10 -13.63 14.02 -22.65
CA ARG A 10 -12.52 13.13 -23.02
C ARG A 10 -12.82 11.73 -22.52
N GLU A 11 -12.87 10.75 -23.41
CA GLU A 11 -13.00 9.34 -23.07
C GLU A 11 -11.78 8.83 -22.26
N PRO A 12 -12.01 8.01 -21.22
CA PRO A 12 -10.93 7.37 -20.50
C PRO A 12 -10.25 6.33 -21.41
N ARG A 13 -8.97 6.54 -21.70
CA ARG A 13 -8.12 5.56 -22.40
C ARG A 13 -8.10 4.25 -21.60
N LYS A 14 -8.76 3.21 -22.10
CA LYS A 14 -8.55 1.83 -21.64
C LYS A 14 -7.09 1.46 -21.86
N ARG A 15 -6.32 1.35 -20.77
CA ARG A 15 -4.97 0.77 -20.82
C ARG A 15 -5.11 -0.70 -21.18
N ALA A 16 -4.38 -1.13 -22.22
CA ALA A 16 -4.28 -2.51 -22.62
C ALA A 16 -3.84 -3.36 -21.42
N GLY A 17 -4.64 -4.37 -21.08
CA GLY A 17 -4.34 -5.33 -20.04
C GLY A 17 -3.14 -6.17 -20.44
N GLY A 18 -1.94 -5.73 -20.06
CA GLY A 18 -0.76 -6.58 -20.05
C GLY A 18 -1.01 -7.74 -19.09
N LYS A 19 -0.71 -8.96 -19.53
CA LYS A 19 -0.74 -10.17 -18.69
C LYS A 19 0.05 -9.88 -17.40
N PRO A 20 -0.51 -10.08 -16.19
CA PRO A 20 0.20 -9.77 -14.96
C PRO A 20 1.51 -10.53 -14.96
N ALA A 21 2.62 -9.81 -14.78
CA ALA A 21 3.90 -10.43 -14.56
C ALA A 21 3.76 -11.33 -13.33
N ALA A 22 4.19 -12.59 -13.41
CA ALA A 22 4.30 -13.40 -12.21
C ALA A 22 5.41 -12.81 -11.34
N LEU A 23 5.19 -12.69 -10.03
CA LEU A 23 6.26 -12.29 -9.12
C LEU A 23 7.42 -13.28 -9.30
N PRO A 24 8.67 -12.82 -9.52
CA PRO A 24 9.80 -13.72 -9.44
C PRO A 24 9.81 -14.37 -8.05
N PRO A 25 10.23 -15.65 -7.94
CA PRO A 25 10.31 -16.30 -6.64
C PRO A 25 11.22 -15.46 -5.73
N PRO A 26 10.80 -15.18 -4.49
CA PRO A 26 11.61 -14.40 -3.57
C PRO A 26 12.92 -15.15 -3.29
N ALA A 27 13.98 -14.39 -2.98
CA ALA A 27 15.23 -15.00 -2.52
C ALA A 27 14.94 -15.86 -1.27
N PRO A 28 15.17 -17.19 -1.30
CA PRO A 28 14.69 -18.11 -0.25
C PRO A 28 15.10 -17.68 1.17
N PRO A 29 16.37 -17.27 1.42
CA PRO A 29 16.77 -16.86 2.75
C PRO A 29 16.06 -15.60 3.26
N LEU A 30 15.67 -14.68 2.37
CA LEU A 30 14.98 -13.45 2.77
C LEU A 30 13.50 -13.70 3.06
N ALA A 31 12.84 -14.54 2.25
CA ALA A 31 11.45 -14.91 2.45
C ALA A 31 11.23 -15.61 3.80
N GLU A 32 12.09 -16.56 4.13
CA GLU A 32 12.04 -17.31 5.40
C GLU A 32 12.24 -16.38 6.61
N ARG A 33 13.27 -15.52 6.57
CA ARG A 33 13.53 -14.54 7.64
C ARG A 33 12.38 -13.54 7.81
N ALA A 34 11.77 -13.10 6.72
CA ALA A 34 10.62 -12.20 6.78
C ALA A 34 9.41 -12.89 7.42
N ALA A 35 9.15 -14.16 7.09
CA ALA A 35 8.05 -14.91 7.67
C ALA A 35 8.25 -15.15 9.18
N GLU A 36 9.45 -15.52 9.62
CA GLU A 36 9.75 -15.69 11.05
C GLU A 36 9.63 -14.37 11.81
N LEU A 37 10.13 -13.25 11.26
CA LEU A 37 10.00 -11.94 11.90
C LEU A 37 8.54 -11.52 12.07
N VAL A 38 7.70 -11.70 11.03
CA VAL A 38 6.26 -11.39 11.12
C VAL A 38 5.60 -12.22 12.22
N LYS A 39 5.91 -13.51 12.31
CA LYS A 39 5.38 -14.39 13.36
C LYS A 39 5.82 -13.96 14.76
N GLU A 40 7.08 -13.59 14.94
CA GLU A 40 7.59 -13.07 16.21
C GLU A 40 6.88 -11.75 16.62
N MET A 41 6.67 -10.86 15.65
CA MET A 41 5.95 -9.60 15.85
C MET A 41 4.49 -9.84 16.26
N GLU A 42 3.77 -10.69 15.54
CA GLU A 42 2.37 -11.02 15.86
C GLU A 42 2.25 -11.66 17.25
N ALA A 43 3.17 -12.55 17.62
CA ALA A 43 3.21 -13.14 18.95
C ALA A 43 3.49 -12.09 20.04
N ALA A 44 4.39 -11.14 19.80
CA ALA A 44 4.67 -10.06 20.73
C ALA A 44 3.45 -9.12 20.91
N LEU A 45 2.79 -8.74 19.82
CA LEU A 45 1.59 -7.90 19.84
C LEU A 45 0.42 -8.61 20.53
N ALA A 46 0.20 -9.90 20.26
CA ALA A 46 -0.82 -10.70 20.95
C ALA A 46 -0.56 -10.81 22.46
N ALA A 47 0.70 -10.74 22.88
CA ALA A 47 1.11 -10.68 24.28
C ALA A 47 1.08 -9.26 24.89
N GLY A 48 0.61 -8.25 24.15
CA GLY A 48 0.55 -6.85 24.60
C GLY A 48 1.90 -6.12 24.63
N ARG A 49 2.95 -6.69 24.04
CA ARG A 49 4.31 -6.12 24.00
C ARG A 49 4.50 -5.27 22.75
N ALA A 50 3.91 -4.09 22.74
CA ALA A 50 4.01 -3.14 21.62
C ALA A 50 5.42 -2.53 21.45
N ASP A 51 6.28 -2.68 22.46
CA ASP A 51 7.66 -2.21 22.54
C ASP A 51 8.68 -3.27 22.11
N ALA A 52 8.23 -4.44 21.62
CA ALA A 52 9.11 -5.52 21.18
C ALA A 52 10.03 -5.14 20.01
N LEU A 53 9.71 -4.05 19.28
CA LEU A 53 10.55 -3.47 18.26
C LEU A 53 10.72 -1.97 18.52
N PRO A 54 11.93 -1.42 18.31
CA PRO A 54 12.12 0.01 18.46
C PRO A 54 11.45 0.75 17.28
N PRO A 55 10.95 1.99 17.49
CA PRO A 55 10.18 2.72 16.48
C PRO A 55 10.85 2.84 15.11
N GLU A 56 12.16 3.05 15.07
CA GLU A 56 12.98 3.16 13.86
C GLU A 56 12.99 1.88 13.01
N SER A 57 12.88 0.71 13.66
CA SER A 57 12.74 -0.57 12.95
C SER A 57 11.37 -0.67 12.29
N VAL A 58 10.31 -0.29 13.01
CA VAL A 58 8.94 -0.27 12.46
C VAL A 58 8.84 0.72 11.29
N GLN A 59 9.42 1.91 11.42
CA GLN A 59 9.48 2.91 10.34
C GLN A 59 10.22 2.39 9.10
N SER A 60 11.37 1.74 9.29
CA SER A 60 12.16 1.17 8.20
C SER A 60 11.40 0.06 7.47
N MET A 61 10.72 -0.81 8.21
CA MET A 61 9.87 -1.87 7.64
C MET A 61 8.68 -1.30 6.87
N MET A 62 7.98 -0.30 7.43
CA MET A 62 6.87 0.36 6.72
C MET A 62 7.34 1.00 5.41
N SER A 63 8.49 1.69 5.43
CA SER A 63 9.09 2.28 4.23
C SER A 63 9.44 1.22 3.19
N ALA A 64 10.10 0.13 3.59
CA ALA A 64 10.45 -0.97 2.69
C ALA A 64 9.22 -1.66 2.10
N ALA A 65 8.20 -1.93 2.92
CA ALA A 65 6.95 -2.55 2.49
C ALA A 65 6.17 -1.66 1.51
N CYS A 66 6.05 -0.36 1.78
CA CYS A 66 5.40 0.59 0.88
C CYS A 66 6.11 0.65 -0.48
N ARG A 67 7.45 0.69 -0.47
CA ARG A 67 8.24 0.68 -1.72
C ARG A 67 8.08 -0.62 -2.50
N ALA A 68 8.11 -1.76 -1.83
CA ALA A 68 7.91 -3.06 -2.47
C ALA A 68 6.51 -3.18 -3.08
N TYR A 69 5.47 -2.80 -2.33
CA TYR A 69 4.08 -2.82 -2.81
C TYR A 69 3.87 -1.90 -4.02
N ALA A 70 4.39 -0.67 -3.96
CA ALA A 70 4.32 0.26 -5.09
C ALA A 70 5.04 -0.28 -6.33
N ALA A 71 6.23 -0.85 -6.17
CA ALA A 71 6.99 -1.46 -7.27
C ALA A 71 6.22 -2.65 -7.91
N HIS A 72 5.54 -3.46 -7.10
CA HIS A 72 4.70 -4.54 -7.61
C HIS A 72 3.49 -4.02 -8.41
N ASP A 73 2.80 -2.99 -7.90
CA ASP A 73 1.67 -2.37 -8.61
C ASP A 73 2.11 -1.76 -9.95
N GLU A 74 3.26 -1.06 -9.98
CA GLU A 74 3.87 -0.53 -11.20
C GLU A 74 4.23 -1.62 -12.21
N ALA A 75 4.71 -2.76 -11.73
CA ALA A 75 4.99 -3.94 -12.54
C ALA A 75 3.72 -4.74 -12.92
N GLY A 76 2.52 -4.30 -12.51
CA GLY A 76 1.24 -4.93 -12.82
C GLY A 76 0.91 -6.16 -11.96
N ILE A 77 1.69 -6.44 -10.90
CA ILE A 77 1.37 -7.46 -9.91
C ILE A 77 0.46 -6.86 -8.84
N ARG A 78 -0.85 -7.05 -9.02
CA ARG A 78 -1.86 -6.49 -8.11
C ARG A 78 -2.34 -7.53 -7.11
N TYR A 79 -2.25 -7.17 -5.84
CA TYR A 79 -2.79 -7.93 -4.71
C TYR A 79 -3.24 -6.95 -3.63
N PRO A 80 -4.15 -7.33 -2.72
CA PRO A 80 -4.54 -6.48 -1.60
C PRO A 80 -3.33 -6.13 -0.72
N ALA A 81 -3.25 -4.89 -0.23
CA ALA A 81 -2.14 -4.45 0.63
C ALA A 81 -2.06 -5.22 1.97
N LEU A 82 -3.16 -5.82 2.40
CA LEU A 82 -3.27 -6.67 3.58
C LEU A 82 -4.00 -7.98 3.22
N PRO A 83 -3.67 -9.11 3.88
CA PRO A 83 -4.37 -10.37 3.66
C PRO A 83 -5.84 -10.27 4.10
N GLU A 84 -6.74 -10.97 3.39
CA GLU A 84 -8.19 -10.95 3.69
C GLU A 84 -8.54 -11.43 5.11
N ARG A 85 -7.69 -12.29 5.69
CA ARG A 85 -7.84 -12.83 7.05
C ARG A 85 -6.57 -12.55 7.86
N GLY A 86 -6.28 -11.27 8.07
CA GLY A 86 -5.16 -10.81 8.89
C GLY A 86 -5.59 -10.34 10.29
N PRO A 87 -4.64 -10.16 11.22
CA PRO A 87 -4.90 -9.64 12.56
C PRO A 87 -5.16 -8.12 12.58
N ALA A 88 -4.86 -7.39 11.50
CA ALA A 88 -5.04 -5.94 11.42
C ALA A 88 -6.52 -5.55 11.43
N THR A 89 -6.89 -4.65 12.34
CA THR A 89 -8.24 -4.10 12.44
C THR A 89 -8.42 -2.87 11.55
N ALA A 90 -9.67 -2.46 11.34
CA ALA A 90 -9.97 -1.22 10.62
C ALA A 90 -9.30 0.00 11.27
N THR A 91 -9.23 0.04 12.61
CA THR A 91 -8.56 1.11 13.34
C THR A 91 -7.06 1.14 13.07
N ASP A 92 -6.40 -0.03 13.06
CA ASP A 92 -4.97 -0.13 12.75
C ASP A 92 -4.69 0.42 11.36
N VAL A 93 -5.51 0.05 10.37
CA VAL A 93 -5.40 0.56 9.00
C VAL A 93 -5.53 2.08 8.97
N MET A 94 -6.55 2.64 9.64
CA MET A 94 -6.80 4.08 9.64
C MET A 94 -5.66 4.86 10.31
N VAL A 95 -5.16 4.38 11.45
CA VAL A 95 -4.03 5.00 12.17
C VAL A 95 -2.75 4.93 11.34
N THR A 96 -2.42 3.76 10.79
CA THR A 96 -1.22 3.57 9.98
C THR A 96 -1.27 4.38 8.70
N ALA A 97 -2.38 4.36 7.96
CA ALA A 97 -2.54 5.15 6.73
C ALA A 97 -2.41 6.65 7.01
N SER A 98 -3.01 7.15 8.10
CA SER A 98 -2.90 8.55 8.49
C SER A 98 -1.44 8.93 8.85
N GLY A 99 -0.73 8.04 9.55
CA GLY A 99 0.68 8.21 9.87
C GLY A 99 1.57 8.25 8.63
N LEU A 100 1.33 7.36 7.66
CA LEU A 100 2.08 7.33 6.39
C LEU A 100 1.86 8.60 5.56
N LEU A 101 0.61 9.06 5.43
CA LEU A 101 0.30 10.31 4.74
C LEU A 101 1.00 11.50 5.41
N LYS A 102 0.90 11.61 6.73
CA LYS A 102 1.58 12.67 7.49
C LYS A 102 3.10 12.63 7.30
N ALA A 103 3.71 11.44 7.32
CA ALA A 103 5.15 11.27 7.11
C ALA A 103 5.60 11.68 5.69
N ALA A 104 4.73 11.49 4.69
CA ALA A 104 4.97 11.94 3.32
C ALA A 104 4.63 13.42 3.07
N GLY A 105 4.16 14.15 4.09
CA GLY A 105 3.69 15.53 3.94
C GLY A 105 2.38 15.64 3.15
N LEU A 106 1.62 14.55 3.06
CA LEU A 106 0.37 14.46 2.31
C LEU A 106 -0.86 14.55 3.21
N GLN A 107 -1.92 15.13 2.67
CA GLN A 107 -3.25 15.13 3.27
C GLN A 107 -4.14 14.06 2.62
N VAL A 108 -5.16 13.59 3.36
CA VAL A 108 -6.13 12.58 2.85
C VAL A 108 -6.78 13.01 1.53
N PHE A 109 -7.07 14.30 1.35
CA PHE A 109 -7.70 14.79 0.12
C PHE A 109 -6.74 14.71 -1.08
N GLU A 110 -5.43 14.87 -0.89
CA GLU A 110 -4.42 14.77 -1.95
C GLU A 110 -4.34 13.35 -2.49
N LEU A 111 -4.48 12.34 -1.62
CA LEU A 111 -4.59 10.96 -2.03
C LEU A 111 -5.82 10.72 -2.92
N GLY A 112 -6.98 11.27 -2.54
CA GLY A 112 -8.20 11.19 -3.34
C GLY A 112 -8.07 11.86 -4.71
N MET A 113 -7.42 13.03 -4.78
CA MET A 113 -7.11 13.70 -6.04
C MET A 113 -6.20 12.86 -6.93
N TRP A 114 -5.15 12.26 -6.36
CA TRP A 114 -4.22 11.40 -7.10
C TRP A 114 -4.88 10.13 -7.64
N ALA A 115 -5.75 9.48 -6.86
CA ALA A 115 -6.50 8.30 -7.29
C ALA A 115 -7.36 8.62 -8.53
N THR A 116 -8.08 9.75 -8.46
CA THR A 116 -8.87 10.27 -9.59
C THR A 116 -8.03 10.56 -10.83
N TYR A 117 -6.85 11.19 -10.66
CA TYR A 117 -5.96 11.51 -11.77
C TYR A 117 -5.32 10.27 -12.43
N THR A 118 -5.01 9.25 -11.63
CA THR A 118 -4.37 8.02 -12.11
C THR A 118 -5.36 6.95 -12.56
N GLY A 119 -6.66 7.14 -12.31
CA GLY A 119 -7.72 6.17 -12.60
C GLY A 119 -7.62 4.93 -11.72
N ARG A 120 -7.20 5.10 -10.47
CA ARG A 120 -7.14 4.06 -9.43
C ARG A 120 -8.26 4.23 -8.42
#